data_AF-A0A0M9E432-F1
#
_entry.id   AF-A0A0M9E432-F1
#
_cell.length_a   1.000
_cell.length_b   1.000
_cell.length_c   1.000
_cell.angle_alpha   90.00
_cell.angle_beta   90.00
_cell.angle_gamma   90.00
#
_symmetry.space_group_name_H-M   'P 1'
#
loop_
_entity.id
_entity.type
_entity.pdbx_description
1 polymer ?
#
loop_
_entity_poly.entity_id
_entity_poly.type
_entity_poly.pdbx_seq_one_letter_code
_entity_poly.pdbx_strand_id
1 'polypeptide(L)'
;IDNVEGTNNLTRLILESRQQEKNFIHRQDPKFVNEVEKLMEGMIHQANETRKNFKRSIDIENMKTVVNAVEKYHKAFENYLTYANQKSGLFESMRVNARDALKECEGIREQQKTELVQIKKNNLNLINDKLSKADDANKMVKYMLEAKGFRMVLMEGNTSVLPKWQELNRNLFTLASDLKNRFSNPGNIQQANQVIIQYKNYENAVLRFLKSGNPEGKTKMAQSAKATMDTLVAIRQTQKKELELVQKQ
;
A
#
# COMPACT_ATOMS: atom_id res chain seq x y z
N ILE A 1 8.86 -15.67 6.74
CA ILE A 1 7.51 -16.05 7.23
C ILE A 1 6.71 -14.77 7.29
N ASP A 2 5.57 -14.72 6.60
CA ASP A 2 4.63 -13.58 6.68
C ASP A 2 4.13 -13.43 8.13
N ASN A 3 3.89 -12.21 8.62
CA ASN A 3 3.43 -11.98 10.00
C ASN A 3 2.09 -12.68 10.27
N VAL A 4 1.21 -12.74 9.25
CA VAL A 4 -0.06 -13.47 9.32
C VAL A 4 0.18 -14.98 9.38
N GLU A 5 1.12 -15.49 8.60
CA GLU A 5 1.49 -16.91 8.62
C GLU A 5 2.10 -17.30 9.98
N GLY A 6 2.99 -16.48 10.53
CA GLY A 6 3.60 -16.71 11.85
C GLY A 6 2.57 -16.75 12.98
N THR A 7 1.60 -15.83 12.97
CA THR A 7 0.52 -15.79 13.97
C THR A 7 -0.51 -16.92 13.80
N ASN A 8 -0.80 -17.34 12.56
CA ASN A 8 -1.59 -18.54 12.29
C ASN A 8 -0.92 -19.81 12.83
N ASN A 9 0.40 -19.93 12.62
CA ASN A 9 1.18 -21.05 13.12
C ASN A 9 1.18 -21.11 14.65
N LEU A 10 1.28 -19.96 15.34
CA LEU A 10 1.16 -19.90 16.80
C LEU A 10 -0.19 -20.45 17.30
N THR A 11 -1.29 -20.04 16.66
CA THR A 11 -2.63 -20.56 17.01
C THR A 11 -2.71 -22.07 16.80
N ARG A 12 -2.17 -22.59 15.70
CA ARG A 12 -2.15 -24.03 15.43
C ARG A 12 -1.36 -24.79 16.49
N LEU A 13 -0.15 -24.32 16.82
CA LEU A 13 0.72 -24.96 17.80
C LEU A 13 0.08 -25.02 19.20
N ILE A 14 -0.56 -23.95 19.68
CA ILE A 14 -1.22 -23.98 21.00
C ILE A 14 -2.40 -24.97 21.04
N LEU A 15 -3.16 -25.09 19.94
CA LEU A 15 -4.25 -26.07 19.83
C LEU A 15 -3.72 -27.51 19.83
N GLU A 16 -2.63 -27.76 19.10
CA GLU A 16 -1.95 -29.06 19.08
C GLU A 16 -1.39 -29.41 20.46
N SER A 17 -0.77 -28.46 21.18
CA SER A 17 -0.29 -28.67 22.54
C SER A 17 -1.40 -29.09 23.48
N ARG A 18 -2.54 -28.39 23.42
CA ARG A 18 -3.72 -28.73 24.23
C ARG A 18 -4.29 -30.10 23.87
N GLN A 19 -4.18 -30.53 22.62
CA GLN A 19 -4.58 -31.87 22.22
C GLN A 19 -3.66 -32.93 22.81
N GLN A 20 -2.34 -32.72 22.78
CA GLN A 20 -1.38 -33.66 23.37
C GLN A 20 -1.45 -33.69 24.89
N GLU A 21 -1.68 -32.54 25.53
CA GLU A 21 -1.97 -32.45 26.98
C GLU A 21 -3.15 -33.35 27.36
N LYS A 22 -4.30 -33.23 26.66
CA LYS A 22 -5.47 -34.08 26.90
C LYS A 22 -5.17 -35.55 26.67
N ASN A 23 -4.40 -35.87 25.63
CA ASN A 23 -3.98 -37.24 25.35
C ASN A 23 -3.15 -37.81 26.51
N PHE A 24 -2.23 -37.02 27.07
CA PHE A 24 -1.46 -37.40 28.24
C PHE A 24 -2.36 -37.61 29.46
N ILE A 25 -3.26 -36.66 29.77
CA ILE A 25 -4.18 -36.77 30.91
C ILE A 25 -5.00 -38.06 30.84
N HIS A 26 -5.48 -38.43 29.65
CA HIS A 26 -6.31 -39.61 29.46
C HIS A 26 -5.51 -40.93 29.43
N ARG A 27 -4.33 -40.93 28.78
CA ARG A 27 -3.58 -42.15 28.45
C ARG A 27 -2.37 -42.39 29.35
N GLN A 28 -1.89 -41.37 30.04
CA GLN A 28 -0.71 -41.37 30.93
C GLN A 28 0.58 -41.86 30.24
N ASP A 29 0.65 -41.77 28.91
CA ASP A 29 1.79 -42.21 28.10
C ASP A 29 2.82 -41.06 27.98
N PRO A 30 4.07 -41.24 28.48
CA PRO A 30 5.11 -40.22 28.47
C PRO A 30 5.41 -39.60 27.10
N LYS A 31 5.11 -40.29 25.99
CA LYS A 31 5.32 -39.70 24.66
C LYS A 31 4.55 -38.39 24.48
N PHE A 32 3.37 -38.27 25.08
CA PHE A 32 2.55 -37.07 24.96
C PHE A 32 3.13 -35.90 25.76
N VAL A 33 3.90 -36.16 26.83
CA VAL A 33 4.66 -35.13 27.54
C VAL A 33 5.72 -34.55 26.61
N ASN A 34 6.53 -35.41 26.00
CA ASN A 34 7.59 -34.99 25.07
C ASN A 34 7.03 -34.19 23.89
N GLU A 35 5.83 -34.54 23.39
CA GLU A 35 5.17 -33.78 22.31
C GLU A 35 4.67 -32.42 22.79
N VAL A 36 4.13 -32.31 24.02
CA VAL A 36 3.75 -31.00 24.59
C VAL A 36 4.98 -30.10 24.74
N GLU A 37 6.09 -30.62 25.28
CA GLU A 37 7.36 -29.87 25.44
C GLU A 37 7.88 -29.33 24.10
N LYS A 38 7.98 -30.19 23.07
CA LYS A 38 8.39 -29.78 21.72
C LYS A 38 7.49 -28.68 21.15
N LEU A 39 6.17 -28.79 21.36
CA LEU A 39 5.23 -27.80 20.86
C LEU A 39 5.35 -26.47 21.63
N MET A 40 5.64 -26.48 22.94
CA MET A 40 5.94 -25.27 23.72
C MET A 40 7.20 -24.56 23.20
N GLU A 41 8.28 -25.30 23.02
CA GLU A 41 9.52 -24.78 22.45
C GLU A 41 9.30 -24.21 21.05
N GLY A 42 8.56 -24.93 20.22
CA GLY A 42 8.17 -24.50 18.87
C GLY A 42 7.36 -23.19 18.88
N MET A 43 6.43 -23.02 19.84
CA MET A 43 5.69 -21.76 19.99
C MET A 43 6.59 -20.60 20.39
N ILE A 44 7.46 -20.79 21.38
CA ILE A 44 8.40 -19.74 21.82
C ILE A 44 9.33 -19.35 20.67
N HIS A 45 9.84 -20.33 19.94
CA HIS A 45 10.68 -20.10 18.76
C HIS A 45 9.90 -19.32 17.68
N GLN A 46 8.71 -19.79 17.29
CA GLN A 46 7.87 -19.12 16.29
C GLN A 46 7.48 -17.69 16.72
N ALA A 47 7.17 -17.46 18.00
CA ALA A 47 6.83 -16.13 18.50
C ALA A 47 8.03 -15.19 18.41
N ASN A 48 9.23 -15.67 18.75
CA ASN A 48 10.45 -14.89 18.62
C ASN A 48 10.83 -14.59 17.15
N GLU A 49 10.69 -15.56 16.25
CA GLU A 49 10.92 -15.34 14.81
C GLU A 49 9.92 -14.36 14.21
N THR A 50 8.64 -14.50 14.55
CA THR A 50 7.58 -13.57 14.10
C THR A 50 7.84 -12.16 14.64
N ARG A 51 8.28 -12.05 15.91
CA ARG A 51 8.65 -10.78 16.53
C ARG A 51 9.74 -10.01 15.77
N LYS A 52 10.75 -10.70 15.23
CA LYS A 52 11.85 -10.06 14.47
C LYS A 52 11.35 -9.36 13.21
N ASN A 53 10.22 -9.78 12.67
CA ASN A 53 9.64 -9.20 11.45
C ASN A 53 8.72 -8.01 11.75
N PHE A 54 8.33 -7.80 13.01
CA PHE A 54 7.49 -6.67 13.40
C PHE A 54 8.29 -5.37 13.50
N LYS A 55 7.73 -4.29 12.94
CA LYS A 55 8.30 -2.94 13.02
C LYS A 55 7.61 -2.06 14.06
N ARG A 56 6.36 -2.37 14.40
CA ARG A 56 5.58 -1.58 15.36
C ARG A 56 5.83 -2.10 16.77
N SER A 57 6.07 -1.17 17.69
CA SER A 57 6.33 -1.51 19.09
C SER A 57 5.18 -2.33 19.71
N ILE A 58 3.92 -2.03 19.38
CA ILE A 58 2.78 -2.79 19.92
C ILE A 58 2.79 -4.26 19.47
N ASP A 59 3.14 -4.55 18.22
CA ASP A 59 3.18 -5.93 17.72
C ASP A 59 4.37 -6.71 18.32
N ILE A 60 5.48 -6.02 18.57
CA ILE A 60 6.64 -6.56 19.29
C ILE A 60 6.27 -6.91 20.73
N GLU A 61 5.59 -6.00 21.44
CA GLU A 61 5.12 -6.24 22.81
C GLU A 61 4.08 -7.37 22.85
N ASN A 62 3.17 -7.44 21.88
CA ASN A 62 2.21 -8.53 21.76
C ASN A 62 2.89 -9.90 21.64
N MET A 63 3.98 -10.02 20.87
CA MET A 63 4.76 -11.27 20.82
C MET A 63 5.45 -11.60 22.15
N LYS A 64 5.90 -10.59 22.91
CA LYS A 64 6.43 -10.84 24.27
C LYS A 64 5.33 -11.34 25.20
N THR A 65 4.11 -10.79 25.11
CA THR A 65 2.95 -11.27 25.87
C THR A 65 2.64 -12.73 25.55
N VAL A 66 2.68 -13.12 24.26
CA VAL A 66 2.50 -14.53 23.85
C VAL A 66 3.58 -15.42 24.45
N VAL A 67 4.87 -15.05 24.35
CA VAL A 67 5.97 -15.83 24.95
C VAL A 67 5.74 -16.01 26.45
N ASN A 68 5.44 -14.93 27.18
CA ASN A 68 5.18 -14.98 28.61
C ASN A 68 3.97 -15.88 28.95
N ALA A 69 2.91 -15.86 28.14
CA ALA A 69 1.72 -16.70 28.34
C ALA A 69 2.03 -18.19 28.09
N VAL A 70 2.81 -18.49 27.04
CA VAL A 70 3.27 -19.85 26.73
C VAL A 70 4.19 -20.38 27.83
N GLU A 71 5.13 -19.57 28.35
CA GLU A 71 6.00 -19.96 29.45
C GLU A 71 5.22 -20.23 30.75
N LYS A 72 4.22 -19.40 31.07
CA LYS A 72 3.32 -19.65 32.20
C LYS A 72 2.53 -20.95 32.03
N TYR A 73 2.05 -21.21 30.81
CA TYR A 73 1.35 -22.46 30.49
C TYR A 73 2.29 -23.66 30.63
N HIS A 74 3.50 -23.59 30.08
CA HIS A 74 4.50 -24.64 30.17
C HIS A 74 4.82 -24.98 31.63
N LYS A 75 5.10 -23.97 32.46
CA LYS A 75 5.35 -24.15 33.90
C LYS A 75 4.15 -24.78 34.63
N ALA A 76 2.93 -24.43 34.24
CA ALA A 76 1.73 -25.03 34.82
C ALA A 76 1.59 -26.52 34.46
N PHE A 77 1.98 -26.89 33.23
CA PHE A 77 2.04 -28.28 32.80
C PHE A 77 3.13 -29.08 33.54
N GLU A 78 4.34 -28.53 33.70
CA GLU A 78 5.41 -29.17 34.49
C GLU A 78 5.01 -29.41 35.96
N ASN A 79 4.34 -28.42 36.58
CA ASN A 79 3.79 -28.58 37.92
C ASN A 79 2.73 -29.67 37.97
N TYR A 80 1.88 -29.77 36.94
CA TYR A 80 0.89 -30.85 36.84
C TYR A 80 1.55 -32.24 36.78
N LEU A 81 2.64 -32.40 36.02
CA LEU A 81 3.40 -33.66 35.96
C LEU A 81 4.00 -34.04 37.32
N THR A 82 4.56 -33.06 38.04
CA THR A 82 5.17 -33.26 39.37
C THR A 82 4.15 -33.68 40.44
N TYR A 83 2.93 -33.14 40.37
CA TYR A 83 1.91 -33.29 41.41
C TYR A 83 0.67 -34.08 40.96
N ALA A 84 0.80 -35.00 40.00
CA ALA A 84 -0.32 -35.76 39.44
C ALA A 84 -1.18 -36.54 40.48
N ASN A 85 -0.72 -36.65 41.74
CA ASN A 85 -1.48 -37.19 42.88
C ASN A 85 -2.28 -36.15 43.72
N GLN A 86 -2.21 -34.86 43.43
CA GLN A 86 -2.92 -33.76 44.15
C GLN A 86 -3.85 -33.00 43.18
N LYS A 87 -4.93 -33.67 42.75
CA LYS A 87 -5.67 -33.45 41.47
C LYS A 87 -6.67 -32.28 41.39
N SER A 88 -6.67 -31.35 42.33
CA SER A 88 -7.57 -30.18 42.39
C SER A 88 -7.26 -28.97 41.49
N GLY A 89 -6.55 -28.02 42.11
CA GLY A 89 -6.37 -26.65 41.61
C GLY A 89 -5.34 -26.50 40.49
N LEU A 90 -4.40 -27.44 40.33
CA LEU A 90 -3.36 -27.36 39.29
C LEU A 90 -3.96 -27.53 37.88
N PHE A 91 -4.98 -28.37 37.74
CA PHE A 91 -5.72 -28.53 36.48
C PHE A 91 -6.48 -27.26 36.07
N GLU A 92 -6.99 -26.50 37.04
CA GLU A 92 -7.69 -25.26 36.73
C GLU A 92 -6.69 -24.18 36.32
N SER A 93 -5.58 -24.04 37.05
CA SER A 93 -4.50 -23.10 36.70
C SER A 93 -3.94 -23.34 35.30
N MET A 94 -3.64 -24.60 34.94
CA MET A 94 -3.17 -24.96 33.60
C MET A 94 -4.20 -24.65 32.52
N ARG A 95 -5.49 -24.97 32.76
CA ARG A 95 -6.57 -24.69 31.80
C ARG A 95 -6.79 -23.19 31.59
N VAL A 96 -6.68 -22.38 32.65
CA VAL A 96 -6.75 -20.92 32.58
C VAL A 96 -5.59 -20.38 31.75
N ASN A 97 -4.34 -20.76 32.07
CA ASN A 97 -3.16 -20.29 31.33
C ASN A 97 -3.20 -20.69 29.85
N ALA A 98 -3.65 -21.91 29.53
CA ALA A 98 -3.82 -22.35 28.14
C ALA A 98 -4.93 -21.60 27.39
N ARG A 99 -5.99 -21.16 28.09
CA ARG A 99 -7.05 -20.31 27.51
C ARG A 99 -6.53 -18.90 27.27
N ASP A 100 -5.78 -18.34 28.20
CA ASP A 100 -5.20 -17.01 28.07
C ASP A 100 -4.20 -16.98 26.91
N ALA A 101 -3.28 -17.95 26.83
CA ALA A 101 -2.35 -18.06 25.71
C ALA A 101 -3.06 -18.19 24.35
N LEU A 102 -4.13 -18.99 24.27
CA LEU A 102 -4.94 -19.10 23.05
C LEU A 102 -5.62 -17.77 22.70
N LYS A 103 -6.23 -17.09 23.67
CA LYS A 103 -6.90 -15.81 23.49
C LYS A 103 -5.94 -14.73 22.97
N GLU A 104 -4.73 -14.66 23.53
CA GLU A 104 -3.69 -13.72 23.07
C GLU A 104 -3.27 -14.03 21.62
N CYS A 105 -3.02 -15.31 21.29
CA CYS A 105 -2.71 -15.72 19.92
C CYS A 105 -3.83 -15.37 18.92
N GLU A 106 -5.09 -15.62 19.29
CA GLU A 106 -6.25 -15.31 18.44
C GLU A 106 -6.46 -13.79 18.27
N GLY A 107 -6.31 -13.01 19.34
CA GLY A 107 -6.44 -11.55 19.27
C GLY A 107 -5.42 -10.93 18.32
N ILE A 108 -4.17 -11.38 18.39
CA ILE A 108 -3.10 -10.91 17.50
C ILE A 108 -3.36 -11.36 16.05
N ARG A 109 -3.82 -12.59 15.84
CA ARG A 109 -4.17 -13.09 14.50
C ARG A 109 -5.23 -12.22 13.84
N GLU A 110 -6.31 -11.88 14.54
CA GLU A 110 -7.38 -11.02 13.98
C GLU A 110 -6.90 -9.58 13.73
N GLN A 111 -6.05 -9.04 14.61
CA GLN A 111 -5.40 -7.75 14.39
C GLN A 111 -4.55 -7.77 13.10
N GLN A 112 -3.68 -8.76 12.94
CA GLN A 112 -2.80 -8.88 11.76
C GLN A 112 -3.60 -9.09 10.47
N LYS A 113 -4.70 -9.84 10.51
CA LYS A 113 -5.61 -9.99 9.37
C LYS A 113 -6.25 -8.66 8.98
N THR A 114 -6.72 -7.89 9.95
CA THR A 114 -7.30 -6.56 9.73
C THR A 114 -6.27 -5.61 9.13
N GLU A 115 -5.05 -5.61 9.66
CA GLU A 115 -3.94 -4.81 9.15
C GLU A 115 -3.57 -5.20 7.71
N LEU A 116 -3.48 -6.50 7.41
CA LEU A 116 -3.21 -6.99 6.07
C LEU A 116 -4.28 -6.53 5.07
N VAL A 117 -5.57 -6.62 5.44
CA VAL A 117 -6.66 -6.12 4.60
C VAL A 117 -6.55 -4.61 4.37
N GLN A 118 -6.26 -3.85 5.42
CA GLN A 118 -6.11 -2.40 5.32
C GLN A 118 -4.90 -2.00 4.47
N ILE A 119 -3.76 -2.68 4.63
CA ILE A 119 -2.56 -2.47 3.80
C ILE A 119 -2.86 -2.78 2.34
N LYS A 120 -3.51 -3.92 2.04
CA LYS A 120 -3.91 -4.26 0.66
C LYS A 120 -4.83 -3.20 0.06
N LYS A 121 -5.84 -2.75 0.81
CA LYS A 121 -6.76 -1.70 0.37
C LYS A 121 -6.04 -0.38 0.13
N ASN A 122 -5.17 0.04 1.05
CA ASN A 122 -4.37 1.25 0.91
C ASN A 122 -3.43 1.17 -0.30
N ASN A 123 -2.80 0.01 -0.54
CA ASN A 123 -1.93 -0.20 -1.69
C ASN A 123 -2.71 -0.12 -3.01
N LEU A 124 -3.89 -0.76 -3.08
CA LEU A 124 -4.78 -0.65 -4.25
C LEU A 124 -5.22 0.80 -4.51
N ASN A 125 -5.60 1.53 -3.47
CA ASN A 125 -5.96 2.95 -3.61
C ASN A 125 -4.78 3.79 -4.10
N LEU A 126 -3.57 3.53 -3.60
CA LEU A 126 -2.36 4.21 -4.03
C LEU A 126 -2.03 3.90 -5.50
N ILE A 127 -2.11 2.63 -5.90
CA ILE A 127 -1.92 2.22 -7.30
C ILE A 127 -2.93 2.91 -8.22
N ASN A 128 -4.22 2.90 -7.85
CA ASN A 128 -5.28 3.54 -8.62
C ASN A 128 -5.09 5.06 -8.74
N ASP A 129 -4.65 5.72 -7.66
CA ASP A 129 -4.30 7.13 -7.67
C ASP A 129 -3.16 7.41 -8.67
N LYS A 130 -2.06 6.64 -8.61
CA LYS A 130 -0.93 6.79 -9.53
C LYS A 130 -1.30 6.50 -10.98
N LEU A 131 -2.09 5.46 -11.22
CA LEU A 131 -2.57 5.09 -12.56
C LEU A 131 -3.44 6.22 -13.16
N SER A 132 -4.42 6.72 -12.41
CA SER A 132 -5.27 7.81 -12.89
C SER A 132 -4.48 9.07 -13.23
N LYS A 133 -3.47 9.42 -12.40
CA LYS A 133 -2.56 10.55 -12.66
C LYS A 133 -1.71 10.33 -13.92
N ALA A 134 -1.21 9.12 -14.14
CA ALA A 134 -0.45 8.78 -15.35
C ALA A 134 -1.33 8.84 -16.62
N ASP A 135 -2.57 8.36 -16.53
CA ASP A 135 -3.53 8.40 -17.63
C ASP A 135 -3.92 9.83 -18.00
N ASP A 136 -4.11 10.70 -17.02
CA ASP A 136 -4.40 12.11 -17.26
C ASP A 136 -3.20 12.83 -17.88
N ALA A 137 -1.97 12.51 -17.45
CA ALA A 137 -0.76 12.99 -18.14
C ALA A 137 -0.71 12.53 -19.62
N ASN A 138 -1.10 11.29 -19.91
CA ASN A 138 -1.21 10.78 -21.28
C ASN A 138 -2.29 11.51 -22.09
N LYS A 139 -3.47 11.76 -21.49
CA LYS A 139 -4.55 12.51 -22.15
C LYS A 139 -4.13 13.95 -22.48
N MET A 140 -3.42 14.63 -21.58
CA MET A 140 -2.90 15.98 -21.87
C MET A 140 -1.92 15.99 -23.04
N VAL A 141 -1.03 15.00 -23.14
CA VAL A 141 -0.15 14.84 -24.31
C VAL A 141 -0.98 14.66 -25.59
N LYS A 142 -2.04 13.84 -25.56
CA LYS A 142 -2.95 13.64 -26.69
C LYS A 142 -3.65 14.95 -27.08
N TYR A 143 -4.23 15.68 -26.13
CA TYR A 143 -4.86 16.98 -26.39
C TYR A 143 -3.89 17.99 -27.00
N MET A 144 -2.65 18.04 -26.51
CA MET A 144 -1.61 18.90 -27.07
C MET A 144 -1.29 18.57 -28.54
N LEU A 145 -1.20 17.28 -28.88
CA LEU A 145 -0.91 16.83 -30.24
C LEU A 145 -2.08 17.12 -31.19
N GLU A 146 -3.32 16.86 -30.76
CA GLU A 146 -4.52 17.18 -31.55
C GLU A 146 -4.69 18.70 -31.72
N ALA A 147 -4.47 19.48 -30.67
CA ALA A 147 -4.50 20.94 -30.72
C ALA A 147 -3.42 21.48 -31.68
N LYS A 148 -2.23 20.86 -31.72
CA LYS A 148 -1.18 21.19 -32.70
C LYS A 148 -1.64 20.92 -34.14
N GLY A 149 -2.40 19.84 -34.36
CA GLY A 149 -3.01 19.52 -35.66
C GLY A 149 -4.02 20.58 -36.10
N PHE A 150 -5.01 20.90 -35.26
CA PHE A 150 -5.97 21.96 -35.59
C PHE A 150 -5.32 23.33 -35.75
N ARG A 151 -4.29 23.63 -34.96
CA ARG A 151 -3.49 24.85 -35.13
C ARG A 151 -2.85 24.95 -36.52
N MET A 152 -2.42 23.84 -37.13
CA MET A 152 -1.88 23.86 -38.50
C MET A 152 -2.96 24.27 -39.51
N VAL A 153 -4.15 23.68 -39.42
CA VAL A 153 -5.31 24.04 -40.26
C VAL A 153 -5.72 25.51 -40.05
N LEU A 154 -5.69 26.01 -38.82
CA LEU A 154 -5.96 27.42 -38.51
C LEU A 154 -4.92 28.36 -39.15
N MET A 155 -3.65 27.95 -39.24
CA MET A 155 -2.60 28.75 -39.89
C MET A 155 -2.77 28.85 -41.41
N GLU A 156 -3.45 27.90 -42.02
CA GLU A 156 -3.81 27.90 -43.44
C GLU A 156 -5.05 28.76 -43.73
N GLY A 157 -5.64 29.37 -42.69
CA GLY A 157 -6.78 30.29 -42.79
C GLY A 157 -8.14 29.61 -42.60
N ASN A 158 -8.20 28.29 -42.42
CA ASN A 158 -9.45 27.58 -42.18
C ASN A 158 -9.86 27.66 -40.70
N THR A 159 -10.75 28.60 -40.38
CA THR A 159 -11.22 28.86 -39.02
C THR A 159 -12.31 27.89 -38.53
N SER A 160 -12.82 26.99 -39.37
CA SER A 160 -13.90 26.06 -38.99
C SER A 160 -13.51 25.12 -37.84
N VAL A 161 -12.21 24.85 -37.65
CA VAL A 161 -11.69 24.01 -36.57
C VAL A 161 -11.46 24.76 -35.26
N LEU A 162 -11.67 26.09 -35.22
CA LEU A 162 -11.42 26.93 -34.04
C LEU A 162 -12.18 26.46 -32.79
N PRO A 163 -13.49 26.09 -32.86
CA PRO A 163 -14.20 25.60 -31.67
C PRO A 163 -13.60 24.33 -31.09
N LYS A 164 -13.19 23.38 -31.96
CA LYS A 164 -12.55 22.11 -31.55
C LYS A 164 -11.18 22.36 -30.91
N TRP A 165 -10.40 23.28 -31.49
CA TRP A 165 -9.12 23.69 -30.92
C TRP A 165 -9.29 24.32 -29.53
N GLN A 166 -10.27 25.21 -29.36
CA GLN A 166 -10.57 25.82 -28.05
C GLN A 166 -11.06 24.80 -27.02
N GLU A 167 -11.84 23.81 -27.44
CA GLU A 167 -12.29 22.72 -26.57
C GLU A 167 -11.12 21.89 -26.04
N LEU A 168 -10.20 21.46 -26.92
CA LEU A 168 -8.99 20.76 -26.50
C LEU A 168 -8.16 21.58 -25.52
N ASN A 169 -8.05 22.89 -25.74
CA ASN A 169 -7.32 23.75 -24.82
C ASN A 169 -7.97 23.78 -23.44
N ARG A 170 -9.30 23.95 -23.37
CA ARG A 170 -10.05 23.92 -22.10
C ARG A 170 -9.89 22.59 -21.38
N ASN A 171 -9.94 21.49 -22.11
CA ASN A 171 -9.76 20.15 -21.54
C ASN A 171 -8.35 19.97 -20.96
N LEU A 172 -7.32 20.48 -21.65
CA LEU A 172 -5.94 20.47 -21.14
C LEU A 172 -5.79 21.31 -19.87
N PHE A 173 -6.31 22.54 -19.84
CA PHE A 173 -6.27 23.38 -18.63
C PHE A 173 -6.99 22.76 -17.44
N THR A 174 -8.14 22.14 -17.70
CA THR A 174 -8.93 21.45 -16.68
C THR A 174 -8.12 20.30 -16.08
N LEU A 175 -7.57 19.41 -16.93
CA LEU A 175 -6.74 18.30 -16.46
C LEU A 175 -5.47 18.77 -15.73
N ALA A 176 -4.78 19.79 -16.25
CA ALA A 176 -3.57 20.31 -15.63
C ALA A 176 -3.83 20.91 -14.25
N SER A 177 -4.96 21.60 -14.08
CA SER A 177 -5.38 22.18 -12.80
C SER A 177 -5.82 21.10 -11.80
N ASP A 178 -6.56 20.10 -12.27
CA ASP A 178 -6.96 18.95 -11.47
C ASP A 178 -5.74 18.14 -10.98
N LEU A 179 -4.80 17.81 -11.88
CA LEU A 179 -3.56 17.12 -11.53
C LEU A 179 -2.72 17.90 -10.52
N LYS A 180 -2.58 19.22 -10.71
CA LYS A 180 -1.90 20.10 -9.75
C LYS A 180 -2.50 19.95 -8.35
N ASN A 181 -3.82 19.94 -8.23
CA ASN A 181 -4.51 19.82 -6.95
C ASN A 181 -4.40 18.43 -6.32
N ARG A 182 -4.34 17.38 -7.15
CA ARG A 182 -4.17 15.99 -6.68
C ARG A 182 -2.73 15.59 -6.39
N PHE A 183 -1.74 16.34 -6.85
CA PHE A 183 -0.35 16.08 -6.52
C PHE A 183 -0.02 16.52 -5.09
N SER A 184 0.65 15.63 -4.34
CA SER A 184 1.23 15.95 -3.03
C SER A 184 2.72 16.26 -3.12
N ASN A 185 3.40 15.83 -4.19
CA ASN A 185 4.82 16.10 -4.41
C ASN A 185 5.01 17.53 -4.95
N PRO A 186 5.80 18.41 -4.27
CA PRO A 186 6.00 19.80 -4.70
C PRO A 186 6.55 19.94 -6.12
N GLY A 187 7.43 19.04 -6.56
CA GLY A 187 7.96 19.01 -7.92
C GLY A 187 6.87 18.73 -8.96
N ASN A 188 5.97 17.78 -8.69
CA ASN A 188 4.85 17.49 -9.60
C ASN A 188 3.86 18.67 -9.66
N ILE A 189 3.59 19.32 -8.53
CA ILE A 189 2.77 20.55 -8.46
C ILE A 189 3.41 21.66 -9.31
N GLN A 190 4.73 21.85 -9.19
CA GLN A 190 5.47 22.84 -9.96
C GLN A 190 5.41 22.53 -11.47
N GLN A 191 5.57 21.27 -11.87
CA GLN A 191 5.47 20.86 -13.27
C GLN A 191 4.06 21.12 -13.84
N ALA A 192 3.00 20.77 -13.10
CA ALA A 192 1.63 21.05 -13.52
C ALA A 192 1.36 22.56 -13.66
N ASN A 193 1.87 23.37 -12.73
CA ASN A 193 1.85 24.83 -12.83
C ASN A 193 2.57 25.33 -14.09
N GLN A 194 3.74 24.78 -14.41
CA GLN A 194 4.49 25.15 -15.61
C GLN A 194 3.71 24.84 -16.89
N VAL A 195 3.04 23.69 -16.97
CA VAL A 195 2.14 23.35 -18.10
C VAL A 195 1.06 24.43 -18.27
N ILE A 196 0.37 24.81 -17.19
CA ILE A 196 -0.69 25.84 -17.25
C ILE A 196 -0.14 27.16 -17.79
N ILE A 197 1.00 27.62 -17.28
CA ILE A 197 1.62 28.89 -17.69
C ILE A 197 2.07 28.84 -19.16
N GLN A 198 2.83 27.81 -19.53
CA GLN A 198 3.40 27.68 -20.87
C GLN A 198 2.31 27.48 -21.92
N TYR A 199 1.29 26.69 -21.60
CA TYR A 199 0.19 26.44 -22.53
C TYR A 199 -0.71 27.67 -22.69
N LYS A 200 -0.87 28.49 -21.65
CA LYS A 200 -1.55 29.78 -21.78
C LYS A 200 -0.80 30.74 -22.69
N ASN A 201 0.53 30.76 -22.60
CA ASN A 201 1.36 31.54 -23.52
C ASN A 201 1.22 31.05 -24.97
N TYR A 202 1.19 29.74 -25.17
CA TYR A 202 0.93 29.12 -26.47
C TYR A 202 -0.44 29.52 -27.04
N GLU A 203 -1.53 29.34 -26.27
CA GLU A 203 -2.89 29.70 -26.69
C GLU A 203 -2.98 31.18 -27.09
N ASN A 204 -2.44 32.07 -26.26
CA ASN A 204 -2.41 33.51 -26.54
C ASN A 204 -1.61 33.84 -27.82
N ALA A 205 -0.51 33.13 -28.09
CA ALA A 205 0.28 33.33 -29.30
C ALA A 205 -0.49 32.89 -30.57
N VAL A 206 -1.22 31.78 -30.51
CA VAL A 206 -2.11 31.35 -31.60
C VAL A 206 -3.19 32.39 -31.88
N LEU A 207 -3.90 32.84 -30.84
CA LEU A 207 -4.98 33.82 -31.00
C LEU A 207 -4.48 35.16 -31.54
N ARG A 208 -3.30 35.63 -31.11
CA ARG A 208 -2.68 36.84 -31.68
C ARG A 208 -2.32 36.65 -33.15
N PHE A 209 -1.74 35.51 -33.52
CA PHE A 209 -1.42 35.22 -34.92
C PHE A 209 -2.67 35.23 -35.80
N LEU A 210 -3.76 34.60 -35.36
CA LEU A 210 -5.02 34.60 -36.11
C LEU A 210 -5.64 35.99 -36.26
N LYS A 211 -5.42 36.89 -35.29
CA LYS A 211 -5.91 38.27 -35.34
C LYS A 211 -5.06 39.18 -36.23
N SER A 212 -3.74 39.03 -36.23
CA SER A 212 -2.83 40.03 -36.80
C SER A 212 -1.87 39.53 -37.88
N GLY A 213 -1.84 38.22 -38.17
CA GLY A 213 -0.90 37.62 -39.12
C GLY A 213 0.59 37.76 -38.76
N ASN A 214 0.91 38.18 -37.52
CA ASN A 214 2.27 38.60 -37.14
C ASN A 214 3.26 37.41 -37.13
N PRO A 215 4.35 37.45 -37.93
CA PRO A 215 5.38 36.41 -37.97
C PRO A 215 6.04 36.10 -36.61
N GLU A 216 6.21 37.09 -35.71
CA GLU A 216 6.77 36.86 -34.37
C GLU A 216 5.90 35.96 -33.51
N GLY A 217 4.58 35.97 -33.74
CA GLY A 217 3.63 35.08 -33.09
C GLY A 217 3.88 33.61 -33.43
N LYS A 218 4.36 33.33 -34.65
CA LYS A 218 4.67 31.97 -35.13
C LYS A 218 5.86 31.36 -34.36
N THR A 219 6.91 32.14 -34.13
CA THR A 219 8.10 31.69 -33.39
C THR A 219 7.78 31.44 -31.91
N LYS A 220 7.11 32.39 -31.24
CA LYS A 220 6.73 32.25 -29.82
C LYS A 220 5.82 31.05 -29.58
N MET A 221 4.89 30.81 -30.51
CA MET A 221 4.00 29.65 -30.46
C MET A 221 4.74 28.32 -30.59
N ALA A 222 5.71 28.21 -31.50
CA ALA A 222 6.50 26.99 -31.64
C ALA A 222 7.33 26.69 -30.38
N GLN A 223 7.91 27.73 -29.77
CA GLN A 223 8.66 27.62 -28.52
C GLN A 223 7.76 27.18 -27.34
N SER A 224 6.61 27.85 -27.14
CA SER A 224 5.68 27.49 -26.05
C SER A 224 5.06 26.11 -26.23
N ALA A 225 4.77 25.70 -27.47
CA ALA A 225 4.30 24.34 -27.77
C ALA A 225 5.34 23.28 -27.40
N LYS A 226 6.61 23.52 -27.75
CA LYS A 226 7.71 22.61 -27.39
C LYS A 226 7.90 22.52 -25.88
N ALA A 227 7.98 23.67 -25.20
CA ALA A 227 8.12 23.71 -23.75
C ALA A 227 7.00 22.93 -23.04
N THR A 228 5.74 23.17 -23.45
CA THR A 228 4.58 22.47 -22.89
C THR A 228 4.70 20.96 -23.09
N MET A 229 5.07 20.53 -24.31
CA MET A 229 5.23 19.11 -24.62
C MET A 229 6.33 18.46 -23.79
N ASP A 230 7.48 19.13 -23.64
CA ASP A 230 8.61 18.63 -22.86
C ASP A 230 8.21 18.45 -21.39
N THR A 231 7.50 19.42 -20.80
CA THR A 231 6.99 19.32 -19.42
C THR A 231 5.92 18.23 -19.28
N LEU A 232 5.01 18.08 -20.24
CA LEU A 232 4.00 17.01 -20.21
C LEU A 232 4.63 15.60 -20.30
N VAL A 233 5.65 15.43 -21.14
CA VAL A 233 6.40 14.17 -21.25
C VAL A 233 7.15 13.89 -19.93
N ALA A 234 7.73 14.90 -19.30
CA ALA A 234 8.38 14.76 -18.01
C ALA A 234 7.39 14.32 -16.91
N ILE A 235 6.22 14.95 -16.81
CA ILE A 235 5.16 14.54 -15.86
C ILE A 235 4.79 13.08 -16.10
N ARG A 236 4.53 12.70 -17.35
CA ARG A 236 4.21 11.30 -17.72
C ARG A 236 5.29 10.32 -17.27
N GLN A 237 6.57 10.64 -17.52
CA GLN A 237 7.68 9.77 -17.12
C GLN A 237 7.79 9.64 -15.59
N THR A 238 7.62 10.75 -14.87
CA THR A 238 7.60 10.73 -13.40
C THR A 238 6.45 9.87 -12.87
N GLN A 239 5.23 10.06 -13.37
CA GLN A 239 4.08 9.27 -12.92
C GLN A 239 4.24 7.78 -13.24
N LYS A 240 4.82 7.44 -14.40
CA LYS A 240 5.14 6.05 -14.74
C LYS A 240 6.14 5.44 -13.73
N LYS A 241 7.21 6.15 -13.39
CA LYS A 241 8.20 5.69 -12.41
C LYS A 241 7.58 5.54 -11.01
N GLU A 242 6.75 6.50 -10.60
CA GLU A 242 6.05 6.42 -9.31
C GLU A 242 5.11 5.21 -9.26
N LEU A 243 4.39 4.91 -10.35
CA LEU A 243 3.56 3.71 -10.45
C LEU A 243 4.38 2.42 -10.35
N GLU A 244 5.49 2.33 -11.09
CA GLU A 244 6.39 1.16 -11.05
C GLU A 244 6.99 0.93 -9.66
N LEU A 245 7.25 1.99 -8.89
CA LEU A 245 7.75 1.89 -7.52
C LEU A 245 6.69 1.32 -6.57
N VAL A 246 5.44 1.80 -6.67
CA VAL A 246 4.33 1.30 -5.83
C VAL A 246 3.98 -0.15 -6.18
N GLN A 247 4.04 -0.54 -7.45
CA GLN A 247 3.77 -1.92 -7.87
C GLN A 247 4.80 -2.94 -7.39
N LYS A 248 6.01 -2.50 -7.03
CA LYS A 248 7.08 -3.35 -6.49
C LYS A 248 7.05 -3.48 -4.97
N GLN A 249 6.15 -2.77 -4.29
CA GLN A 249 5.95 -2.79 -2.84
C GLN A 249 4.79 -3.70 -2.44
#